data_AF-A0A258K867-F1
#
_entry.id   AF-A0A258K867-F1
#
_cell.length_a   1.000
_cell.length_b   1.000
_cell.length_c   1.000
_cell.angle_alpha   90.00
_cell.angle_beta   90.00
_cell.angle_gamma   90.00
#
_symmetry.space_group_name_H-M   'P 1'
#
loop_
_entity.id
_entity.type
_entity.pdbx_description
1 polymer ?
#
loop_
_entity_poly.entity_id
_entity_poly.type
_entity_poly.pdbx_seq_one_letter_code
_entity_poly.pdbx_strand_id
1 'polypeptide(L)' 'TCSCAWHHNLTAAVCSFRAAKALCANPGSRHAIRSFRWRNSVPFQWQSQQLMELGLMEPGQWF' A
#
# COMPACT_ATOMS: atom_id res chain seq x y z
N THR A 1 0.35 -8.13 14.42
CA THR A 1 -0.86 -7.79 13.63
C THR A 1 -0.56 -7.97 12.15
N CYS A 2 -0.52 -9.22 11.70
CA CYS A 2 -0.53 -9.55 10.28
C CYS A 2 -1.94 -10.12 10.06
N SER A 3 -2.83 -9.32 9.48
CA SER A 3 -4.18 -9.80 9.20
C SER A 3 -4.10 -10.96 8.21
N CYS A 4 -4.98 -11.92 8.42
CA CYS A 4 -5.15 -13.20 7.74
C CYS A 4 -4.66 -13.26 6.29
N ALA A 5 -4.13 -14.42 5.88
CA ALA A 5 -3.50 -14.66 4.57
C ALA A 5 -4.36 -14.33 3.33
N TRP A 6 -5.67 -14.10 3.52
CA TRP A 6 -6.65 -13.85 2.45
C TRP A 6 -7.31 -12.48 2.54
N HIS A 7 -7.07 -11.73 3.62
CA HIS A 7 -7.55 -10.35 3.78
C HIS A 7 -6.34 -9.43 3.67
N HIS A 8 -6.15 -8.85 2.50
CA HIS A 8 -5.23 -7.74 2.37
C HIS A 8 -5.66 -6.67 3.38
N ASN A 9 -4.75 -6.20 4.23
CA ASN A 9 -5.08 -5.24 5.28
C ASN A 9 -4.87 -3.82 4.76
N LEU A 10 -5.95 -3.04 4.70
CA LEU A 10 -5.91 -1.63 4.31
C LEU A 10 -4.93 -0.81 5.18
N THR A 11 -4.82 -1.11 6.48
CA THR A 11 -3.81 -0.50 7.36
C THR A 11 -2.39 -0.78 6.89
N ALA A 12 -2.09 -2.01 6.43
CA ALA A 12 -0.76 -2.34 5.92
C ALA A 12 -0.46 -1.60 4.60
N ALA A 13 -1.45 -1.45 3.72
CA ALA A 13 -1.33 -0.66 2.49
C ALA A 13 -1.05 0.83 2.81
N VAL A 14 -1.83 1.42 3.72
CA VAL A 14 -1.68 2.84 4.12
C VAL A 14 -0.35 3.08 4.84
N CYS A 15 0.04 2.21 5.78
CA CYS A 15 1.33 2.32 6.48
C CYS A 15 2.51 2.22 5.51
N SER A 16 2.46 1.29 4.55
CA SER A 16 3.50 1.14 3.52
C SER A 16 3.62 2.38 2.63
N PHE A 17 2.48 2.94 2.20
CA PHE A 17 2.47 4.17 1.40
C PHE A 17 3.05 5.37 2.16
N ARG A 18 2.65 5.55 3.44
CA ARG A 18 3.18 6.63 4.28
C ARG A 18 4.68 6.51 4.53
N ALA A 19 5.16 5.29 4.79
CA ALA A 19 6.58 5.02 4.97
C ALA A 19 7.37 5.30 3.69
N ALA A 20 6.92 4.81 2.53
CA ALA A 20 7.56 5.07 1.24
C ALA A 20 7.61 6.59 0.94
N LYS A 21 6.53 7.32 1.20
CA LYS A 21 6.48 8.78 1.04
C LYS A 21 7.51 9.49 1.92
N ALA A 22 7.61 9.11 3.21
CA ALA A 22 8.58 9.69 4.13
C ALA A 22 10.03 9.39 3.71
N LEU A 23 10.30 8.17 3.26
CA LEU A 23 11.63 7.76 2.81
C LEU A 23 12.05 8.44 1.49
N CYS A 24 11.10 8.70 0.58
CA CYS A 24 11.33 9.48 -0.64
C CYS A 24 11.62 10.96 -0.35
N ALA A 25 10.98 11.55 0.66
CA ALA A 25 11.12 12.97 0.98
C ALA A 25 12.46 13.31 1.66
N ASN A 26 13.11 12.32 2.27
CA ASN A 26 14.38 12.50 2.98
C ASN A 26 15.58 12.34 2.02
N PRO A 27 16.45 13.36 1.85
CA PRO A 27 17.54 13.33 0.88
C PRO A 27 18.52 12.16 1.10
N GLY A 28 18.81 11.82 2.36
CA GLY A 28 19.70 10.72 2.71
C GLY A 28 19.14 9.34 2.35
N SER A 29 17.88 9.06 2.71
CA SER A 29 17.25 7.77 2.39
C SER A 29 16.85 7.65 0.93
N ARG A 30 16.54 8.76 0.24
CA ARG A 30 16.17 8.77 -1.17
C ARG A 30 17.27 8.17 -2.07
N HIS A 31 18.53 8.44 -1.77
CA HIS A 31 19.66 7.95 -2.55
C HIS A 31 20.07 6.52 -2.16
N ALA A 32 19.78 6.11 -0.92
CA ALA A 32 20.08 4.76 -0.43
C ALA A 32 19.07 3.71 -0.93
N ILE A 33 17.83 4.10 -1.23
CA ILE A 33 16.75 3.18 -1.60
C ILE A 33 16.62 3.10 -3.13
N ARG A 34 17.00 1.96 -3.72
CA ARG A 34 16.92 1.72 -5.18
C ARG A 34 15.50 1.44 -5.69
N SER A 35 14.60 0.92 -4.85
CA SER A 35 13.22 0.63 -5.23
C SER A 35 12.32 0.54 -4.00
N PHE A 36 11.08 1.02 -4.15
CA PHE A 36 10.01 0.89 -3.15
C PHE A 36 9.06 -0.28 -3.45
N ARG A 37 9.48 -1.22 -4.32
CA ARG A 37 8.70 -2.42 -4.64
C ARG A 37 8.99 -3.52 -3.64
N TRP A 38 7.93 -4.05 -3.03
CA TRP A 38 8.01 -5.26 -2.20
C TRP A 38 7.47 -6.47 -2.97
N ARG A 39 7.92 -7.68 -2.60
CA ARG A 39 7.41 -8.91 -3.21
C ARG A 39 5.89 -8.99 -2.94
N ASN A 40 5.09 -9.26 -3.99
CA ASN A 40 3.62 -9.20 -3.97
C ASN A 40 3.00 -7.80 -3.83
N SER A 41 3.77 -6.72 -4.03
CA SER A 41 3.19 -5.39 -4.20
C SER A 41 2.68 -5.18 -5.64
N VAL A 42 1.53 -4.51 -5.77
CA VAL A 42 0.98 -4.05 -7.05
C VAL A 42 0.98 -2.53 -7.10
N PRO A 43 1.23 -1.91 -8.26
CA PRO A 43 1.20 -0.45 -8.39
C PRO A 43 -0.22 0.06 -8.15
N PHE A 44 -0.37 1.10 -7.32
CA PHE A 44 -1.66 1.75 -7.09
C PHE A 44 -2.01 2.67 -8.27
N GLN A 45 -3.14 2.38 -8.92
CA GLN A 45 -3.65 3.08 -10.12
C GLN A 45 -4.60 4.22 -9.78
N TRP A 46 -4.69 4.63 -8.51
CA TRP A 46 -5.62 5.67 -8.02
C TRP A 46 -7.10 5.39 -8.31
N GLN A 47 -7.44 4.12 -8.52
CA GLN A 47 -8.80 3.66 -8.75
C GLN A 47 -9.29 2.91 -7.51
N SER A 48 -10.45 3.32 -6.98
CA SER A 48 -11.10 2.65 -5.84
C SER A 48 -11.46 1.20 -6.16
N GLN A 49 -11.78 0.90 -7.42
CA GLN A 49 -12.04 -0.47 -7.89
C GLN A 49 -10.84 -1.40 -7.65
N GLN A 50 -9.60 -0.90 -7.74
CA GLN A 50 -8.42 -1.70 -7.44
C GLN A 50 -8.41 -2.16 -5.97
N LEU A 51 -8.91 -1.35 -5.05
CA LEU A 51 -9.02 -1.75 -3.64
C LEU A 51 -10.07 -2.85 -3.48
N MET A 52 -11.16 -2.80 -4.24
CA MET A 52 -12.19 -3.84 -4.24
C MET A 52 -11.67 -5.16 -4.84
N GLU A 53 -10.97 -5.10 -5.98
CA GLU A 53 -10.35 -6.27 -6.62
C GLU A 53 -9.29 -6.94 -5.74
N LEU A 54 -8.61 -6.15 -4.89
CA LEU A 54 -7.65 -6.66 -3.91
C LEU A 54 -8.29 -7.16 -2.61
N GLY A 55 -9.62 -7.09 -2.46
CA GLY A 55 -10.32 -7.42 -1.22
C GLY A 55 -9.98 -6.50 -0.05
N LEU A 56 -9.50 -5.28 -0.35
CA LEU A 56 -9.19 -4.23 0.63
C LEU A 56 -10.43 -3.39 0.99
N MET A 57 -11.51 -3.49 0.21
CA MET A 57 -12.73 -2.71 0.35
C MET A 57 -13.91 -3.49 -0.20
N GLU A 58 -15.00 -3.59 0.56
CA GLU A 58 -16.22 -4.26 0.10
C GLU A 58 -17.19 -3.30 -0.62
N PRO A 59 -18.01 -3.78 -1.58
CA PRO A 59 -19.08 -2.98 -2.18
C PRO A 59 -20.06 -2.49 -1.09
N GLY A 60 -20.31 -1.18 -1.03
CA GLY A 60 -21.18 -0.57 -0.02
C GLY A 60 -20.48 -0.10 1.26
N GLN A 61 -19.16 -0.21 1.34
CA GLN A 61 -18.35 0.39 2.42
C GLN A 61 -18.02 1.89 2.18
N TRP A 62 -18.63 2.48 1.15
CA TRP A 62 -18.56 3.92 0.84
C TRP A 62 -19.62 4.65 1.67
N PHE A 63 -19.27 5.81 2.23
CA PHE A 63 -20.18 6.71 2.94
C PHE A 63 -21.27 7.27 2.01
#